data_AF-A0A536WYZ6-F1
#
_entry.id   AF-A0A536WYZ6-F1
#
_cell.length_a   1.000
_cell.length_b   1.000
_cell.length_c   1.000
_cell.angle_alpha   90.00
_cell.angle_beta   90.00
_cell.angle_gamma   90.00
#
_symmetry.space_group_name_H-M   'P 1'
#
loop_
_entity.id
_entity.type
_entity.pdbx_description
1 polymer ?
#
loop_
_entity_poly.entity_id
_entity_poly.type
_entity_poly.pdbx_seq_one_letter_code
_entity_poly.pdbx_strand_id
1 'polypeptide(L)'
;HLREERAERRARSGNIKLAIGEGRRSGRLVAELVGVGKSFAERALVKDLDLIISRGDRLGLIGPNGAGKTTLLKLILGEIAPDSGRVRLGANVRPAYFDQLRAALDLEKTVADTISPGSEWVEAPGGKKHVMSYLGDFLFPPRRANANVAMLSGGERNRLLLARLFARPANVLVLDEPTNDLDIESLELLEAALQDYTGTILLVSHDRAFLDNVVTQTLAAEGDGTWKEYAGGYSDYMQQRGSGVVADPLTRGSRAEGERGVSRKLTYKETRELESLPREIEALEAEQRALYARMHAPEYYRQPPEALRADKARAQEIERLLMEKLERWTALEAKAGATSGSSSSAP
;
A
#
# COMPACT_ATOMS: atom_id res chain seq x y z
N HIS A 1 -23.43 12.53 -4.78
CA HIS A 1 -23.29 13.04 -6.16
C HIS A 1 -22.38 12.21 -7.08
N LEU A 2 -21.04 12.30 -7.07
CA LEU A 2 -20.18 11.47 -7.98
C LEU A 2 -20.20 9.94 -7.68
N ARG A 3 -20.63 9.56 -6.46
CA ARG A 3 -20.76 8.17 -6.00
C ARG A 3 -22.07 7.51 -6.45
N GLU A 4 -23.15 8.27 -6.61
CA GLU A 4 -24.49 7.76 -6.99
C GLU A 4 -24.64 7.64 -8.52
N GLU A 5 -24.10 8.59 -9.29
CA GLU A 5 -24.11 8.52 -10.77
C GLU A 5 -23.38 7.27 -11.33
N ARG A 6 -22.53 6.63 -10.52
CA ARG A 6 -21.83 5.39 -10.87
C ARG A 6 -22.61 4.12 -10.50
N ALA A 7 -23.47 4.16 -9.49
CA ALA A 7 -24.39 3.06 -9.20
C ALA A 7 -25.38 2.87 -10.36
N GLU A 8 -25.88 3.98 -10.93
CA GLU A 8 -26.81 3.95 -12.07
C GLU A 8 -26.16 3.50 -13.39
N ARG A 9 -24.86 3.77 -13.63
CA ARG A 9 -24.16 3.25 -14.82
C ARG A 9 -23.94 1.74 -14.80
N ARG A 10 -23.84 1.11 -13.62
CA ARG A 10 -23.67 -0.36 -13.50
C ARG A 10 -24.98 -1.11 -13.80
N ALA A 11 -26.13 -0.55 -13.43
CA ALA A 11 -27.43 -1.14 -13.72
C ALA A 11 -27.74 -1.28 -15.23
N ARG A 12 -27.18 -0.43 -16.10
CA ARG A 12 -27.38 -0.52 -17.56
C ARG A 12 -26.41 -1.45 -18.30
N SER A 13 -25.34 -1.94 -17.64
CA SER A 13 -24.35 -2.80 -18.30
C SER A 13 -24.67 -4.29 -18.22
N GLY A 14 -25.71 -4.69 -17.48
CA GLY A 14 -26.12 -6.09 -17.35
C GLY A 14 -26.71 -6.72 -18.62
N ASN A 15 -26.96 -5.94 -19.69
CA ASN A 15 -27.69 -6.42 -20.86
C ASN A 15 -26.98 -6.28 -22.22
N ILE A 16 -25.67 -6.00 -22.26
CA ILE A 16 -24.90 -6.05 -23.51
C ILE A 16 -23.95 -7.23 -23.46
N LYS A 17 -24.53 -8.42 -23.67
CA LYS A 17 -23.78 -9.58 -24.15
C LYS A 17 -23.08 -9.18 -25.44
N LEU A 18 -21.76 -9.33 -25.44
CA LEU A 18 -21.02 -9.80 -26.60
C LEU A 18 -21.22 -9.01 -27.91
N ALA A 19 -20.82 -7.74 -27.95
CA ALA A 19 -20.27 -7.07 -29.14
C ALA A 19 -19.98 -5.60 -28.82
N ILE A 20 -18.93 -5.06 -29.44
CA ILE A 20 -18.58 -3.62 -29.48
C ILE A 20 -17.80 -3.13 -28.24
N GLY A 21 -16.46 -3.10 -28.32
CA GLY A 21 -15.66 -2.40 -27.31
C GLY A 21 -14.13 -2.48 -27.38
N GLU A 22 -13.52 -3.28 -28.25
CA GLU A 22 -12.06 -3.49 -28.25
C GLU A 22 -11.27 -2.20 -28.54
N GLY A 23 -11.80 -1.28 -29.34
CA GLY A 23 -11.11 -0.03 -29.71
C GLY A 23 -11.11 1.06 -28.63
N ARG A 24 -12.13 1.14 -27.75
CA ARG A 24 -12.25 2.24 -26.76
C ARG A 24 -11.61 1.91 -25.41
N ARG A 25 -11.45 0.64 -25.04
CA ARG A 25 -10.80 0.23 -23.78
C ARG A 25 -9.27 0.30 -23.84
N SER A 26 -8.66 0.12 -25.02
CA SER A 26 -7.21 0.03 -25.16
C SER A 26 -6.45 1.28 -24.68
N GLY A 27 -6.95 2.49 -24.95
CA GLY A 27 -6.26 3.74 -24.57
C GLY A 27 -6.25 4.05 -23.07
N ARG A 28 -7.25 3.54 -22.32
CA ARG A 28 -7.39 3.73 -20.87
C ARG A 28 -6.83 2.58 -20.05
N LEU A 29 -6.48 1.46 -20.66
CA LEU A 29 -5.96 0.30 -19.94
C LEU A 29 -4.54 0.56 -19.43
N VAL A 30 -4.26 0.11 -18.22
CA VAL A 30 -2.90 -0.03 -17.66
C VAL A 30 -2.50 -1.50 -17.60
N ALA A 31 -3.33 -2.35 -17.02
CA ALA A 31 -3.10 -3.80 -16.96
C ALA A 31 -4.43 -4.56 -16.91
N GLU A 32 -4.49 -5.72 -17.57
CA GLU A 32 -5.59 -6.67 -17.50
C GLU A 32 -5.03 -8.07 -17.20
N LEU A 33 -5.45 -8.64 -16.08
CA LEU A 33 -5.12 -9.98 -15.63
C LEU A 33 -6.36 -10.84 -15.82
N VAL A 34 -6.21 -11.99 -16.47
CA VAL A 34 -7.30 -12.97 -16.65
C VAL A 34 -6.83 -14.35 -16.23
N GLY A 35 -7.47 -14.92 -15.21
CA GLY A 35 -7.18 -16.23 -14.63
C GLY A 35 -5.73 -16.40 -14.19
N VAL A 36 -5.11 -15.32 -13.71
CA VAL A 36 -3.66 -15.30 -13.44
C VAL A 36 -3.33 -16.15 -12.21
N GLY A 37 -2.39 -17.08 -12.38
CA GLY A 37 -1.83 -17.87 -11.31
C GLY A 37 -0.31 -17.71 -11.22
N LYS A 38 0.22 -17.68 -10.01
CA LYS A 38 1.66 -17.66 -9.74
C LYS A 38 2.01 -18.40 -8.46
N SER A 39 2.99 -19.29 -8.56
CA SER A 39 3.55 -20.05 -7.44
C SER A 39 5.05 -19.86 -7.36
N PHE A 40 5.59 -19.92 -6.15
CA PHE A 40 7.03 -20.02 -5.90
C PHE A 40 7.28 -21.23 -5.02
N ALA A 41 8.12 -22.15 -5.50
CA ALA A 41 8.26 -23.50 -4.93
C ALA A 41 6.87 -24.16 -4.79
N GLU A 42 6.51 -24.63 -3.59
CA GLU A 42 5.21 -25.25 -3.33
C GLU A 42 4.12 -24.27 -2.87
N ARG A 43 4.43 -22.97 -2.74
CA ARG A 43 3.49 -21.97 -2.25
C ARG A 43 2.88 -21.18 -3.40
N ALA A 44 1.56 -21.30 -3.55
CA ALA A 44 0.79 -20.44 -4.44
C ALA A 44 0.67 -19.03 -3.84
N LEU A 45 1.13 -18.02 -4.60
CA LEU A 45 1.04 -16.61 -4.21
C LEU A 45 -0.16 -15.91 -4.86
N VAL A 46 -0.56 -16.35 -6.05
CA VAL A 46 -1.73 -15.85 -6.77
C VAL A 46 -2.45 -17.05 -7.39
N LYS A 47 -3.77 -17.13 -7.22
CA LYS A 47 -4.63 -18.16 -7.83
C LYS A 47 -5.81 -17.49 -8.53
N ASP A 48 -6.00 -17.84 -9.80
CA ASP A 48 -7.17 -17.48 -10.62
C ASP A 48 -7.59 -16.00 -10.49
N LEU A 49 -6.61 -15.09 -10.56
CA LEU A 49 -6.85 -13.67 -10.38
C LEU A 49 -7.29 -13.02 -11.69
N ASP A 50 -8.50 -12.49 -11.67
CA ASP A 50 -9.01 -11.53 -12.65
C ASP A 50 -8.90 -10.10 -12.08
N LEU A 51 -8.27 -9.19 -12.81
CA LEU A 51 -8.10 -7.80 -12.38
C LEU A 51 -7.98 -6.87 -13.59
N ILE A 52 -8.67 -5.73 -13.58
CA ILE A 52 -8.54 -4.70 -14.61
C ILE A 52 -8.11 -3.39 -13.95
N ILE A 53 -6.97 -2.87 -14.37
CA ILE A 53 -6.44 -1.58 -13.93
C ILE A 53 -6.49 -0.60 -15.09
N SER A 54 -7.16 0.52 -14.87
CA SER A 54 -7.31 1.63 -15.80
C SER A 54 -6.45 2.83 -15.40
N ARG A 55 -6.24 3.74 -16.36
CA ARG A 55 -5.55 5.01 -16.15
C ARG A 55 -6.32 5.86 -15.13
N GLY A 56 -5.60 6.31 -14.10
CA GLY A 56 -6.14 7.10 -13.00
C GLY A 56 -6.61 6.26 -11.80
N ASP A 57 -6.58 4.92 -11.90
CA ASP A 57 -6.93 4.06 -10.79
C ASP A 57 -5.88 4.13 -9.69
N ARG A 58 -6.33 4.02 -8.43
CA ARG A 58 -5.47 4.05 -7.25
C ARG A 58 -5.72 2.79 -6.44
N LEU A 59 -4.87 1.79 -6.68
CA LEU A 59 -5.00 0.45 -6.14
C LEU A 59 -4.08 0.27 -4.93
N GLY A 60 -4.66 0.04 -3.76
CA GLY A 60 -3.95 -0.40 -2.56
C GLY A 60 -3.84 -1.93 -2.51
N LEU A 61 -2.69 -2.46 -2.13
CA LEU A 61 -2.47 -3.88 -1.89
C LEU A 61 -2.31 -4.12 -0.38
N ILE A 62 -3.17 -4.95 0.19
CA ILE A 62 -3.19 -5.25 1.61
C ILE A 62 -2.92 -6.75 1.83
N GLY A 63 -2.11 -7.08 2.83
CA GLY A 63 -1.88 -8.46 3.23
C GLY A 63 -0.63 -8.60 4.10
N PRO A 64 -0.45 -9.75 4.76
CA PRO A 64 0.71 -9.99 5.60
C PRO A 64 2.03 -9.94 4.82
N ASN A 65 3.14 -9.80 5.54
CA ASN A 65 4.46 -9.93 4.92
C ASN A 65 4.64 -11.35 4.37
N GLY A 66 5.19 -11.44 3.16
CA GLY A 66 5.27 -12.71 2.44
C GLY A 66 3.95 -13.21 1.82
N ALA A 67 2.86 -12.42 1.82
CA ALA A 67 1.65 -12.73 1.04
C ALA A 67 1.87 -12.70 -0.48
N GLY A 68 2.96 -12.06 -0.94
CA GLY A 68 3.28 -11.92 -2.35
C GLY A 68 2.91 -10.56 -2.96
N LYS A 69 2.71 -9.50 -2.15
CA LYS A 69 2.38 -8.13 -2.62
C LYS A 69 3.34 -7.62 -3.70
N THR A 70 4.65 -7.63 -3.43
CA THR A 70 5.68 -7.23 -4.39
C THR A 70 5.71 -8.15 -5.62
N THR A 71 5.43 -9.45 -5.46
CA THR A 71 5.30 -10.37 -6.60
C THR A 71 4.10 -10.02 -7.48
N LEU A 72 2.97 -9.67 -6.86
CA LEU A 72 1.76 -9.27 -7.56
C LEU A 72 1.96 -7.95 -8.31
N LEU A 73 2.67 -6.97 -7.72
CA LEU A 73 3.08 -5.76 -8.44
C LEU A 73 3.89 -6.09 -9.70
N LYS A 74 4.89 -6.97 -9.58
CA LYS A 74 5.71 -7.41 -10.72
C LYS A 74 4.91 -8.16 -11.79
N LEU A 75 3.91 -8.96 -11.38
CA LEU A 75 2.98 -9.60 -12.32
C LEU A 75 2.12 -8.59 -13.05
N ILE A 76 1.52 -7.63 -12.32
CA ILE A 76 0.68 -6.57 -12.88
C ILE A 76 1.45 -5.75 -13.93
N LEU A 77 2.73 -5.49 -13.67
CA LEU A 77 3.60 -4.69 -14.52
C LEU A 77 4.32 -5.52 -15.59
N GLY A 78 4.07 -6.83 -15.65
CA GLY A 78 4.63 -7.74 -16.65
C GLY A 78 6.14 -7.99 -16.51
N GLU A 79 6.74 -7.68 -15.36
CA GLU A 79 8.15 -7.99 -15.07
C GLU A 79 8.38 -9.47 -14.79
N ILE A 80 7.34 -10.17 -14.33
CA ILE A 80 7.33 -11.61 -14.12
C ILE A 80 6.18 -12.21 -14.93
N ALA A 81 6.43 -13.33 -15.59
CA ALA A 81 5.39 -14.09 -16.28
C ALA A 81 4.52 -14.88 -15.28
N PRO A 82 3.20 -14.93 -15.50
CA PRO A 82 2.33 -15.82 -14.74
C PRO A 82 2.61 -17.28 -15.12
N ASP A 83 2.32 -18.21 -14.21
CA ASP A 83 2.42 -19.66 -14.49
C ASP A 83 1.16 -20.17 -15.22
N SER A 84 0.02 -19.50 -14.98
CA SER A 84 -1.26 -19.74 -15.66
C SER A 84 -2.01 -18.43 -15.92
N GLY A 85 -2.93 -18.43 -16.88
CA GLY A 85 -3.67 -17.24 -17.28
C GLY A 85 -2.85 -16.29 -18.14
N ARG A 86 -3.27 -15.02 -18.21
CA ARG A 86 -2.60 -14.00 -19.04
C ARG A 86 -2.60 -12.63 -18.38
N VAL A 87 -1.50 -11.91 -18.58
CA VAL A 87 -1.37 -10.48 -18.26
C VAL A 87 -1.26 -9.72 -19.57
N ARG A 88 -2.10 -8.69 -19.75
CA ARG A 88 -2.05 -7.76 -20.87
C ARG A 88 -1.80 -6.35 -20.37
N LEU A 89 -0.65 -5.80 -20.71
CA LEU A 89 -0.33 -4.40 -20.42
C LEU A 89 -1.01 -3.46 -21.42
N GLY A 90 -1.36 -2.27 -20.94
CA GLY A 90 -1.80 -1.16 -21.79
C GLY A 90 -0.66 -0.58 -22.63
N ALA A 91 -1.01 0.19 -23.66
CA ALA A 91 -0.02 0.88 -24.48
C ALA A 91 0.67 2.01 -23.70
N ASN A 92 1.98 2.17 -23.90
CA ASN A 92 2.80 3.25 -23.31
C ASN A 92 2.73 3.31 -21.77
N VAL A 93 2.69 2.16 -21.09
CA VAL A 93 2.84 2.10 -19.62
C VAL A 93 4.30 2.40 -19.26
N ARG A 94 4.52 3.41 -18.40
CA ARG A 94 5.82 3.87 -17.93
C ARG A 94 5.80 3.85 -16.40
N PRO A 95 6.11 2.71 -15.77
CA PRO A 95 6.12 2.58 -14.32
C PRO A 95 7.32 3.32 -13.74
N ALA A 96 7.11 3.97 -12.60
CA ALA A 96 8.18 4.50 -11.76
C ALA A 96 8.06 3.91 -10.37
N TYR A 97 9.14 3.28 -9.90
CA TYR A 97 9.25 2.72 -8.56
C TYR A 97 9.89 3.73 -7.61
N PHE A 98 9.23 3.99 -6.49
CA PHE A 98 9.77 4.91 -5.49
C PHE A 98 11.08 4.39 -4.86
N ASP A 99 11.16 3.11 -4.51
CA ASP A 99 12.36 2.54 -3.88
C ASP A 99 13.60 2.55 -4.78
N GLN A 100 13.43 2.40 -6.10
CA GLN A 100 14.55 2.48 -7.03
C GLN A 100 15.17 3.89 -7.07
N LEU A 101 14.38 4.93 -6.77
CA LEU A 101 14.91 6.29 -6.72
C LEU A 101 15.82 6.50 -5.50
N ARG A 102 15.53 5.84 -4.36
CA ARG A 102 16.36 5.91 -3.14
C ARG A 102 17.79 5.48 -3.42
N ALA A 103 17.96 4.36 -4.13
CA ALA A 103 19.26 3.79 -4.46
C ALA A 103 20.04 4.58 -5.53
N ALA A 104 19.43 5.57 -6.18
CA ALA A 104 19.94 6.20 -7.39
C ALA A 104 20.31 7.69 -7.22
N LEU A 105 20.41 8.22 -5.99
CA LEU A 105 20.85 9.59 -5.77
C LEU A 105 22.38 9.70 -5.91
N ASP A 106 22.81 10.50 -6.87
CA ASP A 106 24.22 10.87 -7.04
C ASP A 106 24.57 11.97 -6.03
N LEU A 107 25.46 11.65 -5.10
CA LEU A 107 25.82 12.53 -3.99
C LEU A 107 26.65 13.73 -4.43
N GLU A 108 27.31 13.65 -5.60
CA GLU A 108 28.17 14.71 -6.12
C GLU A 108 27.39 15.79 -6.88
N LYS A 109 26.17 15.47 -7.32
CA LYS A 109 25.29 16.41 -8.00
C LYS A 109 24.65 17.40 -7.06
N THR A 110 24.22 18.52 -7.62
CA THR A 110 23.38 19.48 -6.91
C THR A 110 21.93 19.00 -6.86
N VAL A 111 21.16 19.54 -5.92
CA VAL A 111 19.72 19.29 -5.79
C VAL A 111 18.99 19.62 -7.11
N ALA A 112 19.29 20.78 -7.72
CA ALA A 112 18.69 21.19 -8.98
C ALA A 112 19.05 20.26 -10.15
N ASP A 113 20.32 19.88 -10.29
CA ASP A 113 20.77 18.99 -11.37
C ASP A 113 20.21 17.56 -11.22
N THR A 114 19.93 17.13 -9.98
CA THR A 114 19.28 15.84 -9.71
C THR A 114 17.85 15.79 -10.25
N ILE A 115 17.14 16.91 -10.23
CA ILE A 115 15.77 17.03 -10.73
C ILE A 115 15.74 17.23 -12.24
N SER A 116 16.54 18.18 -12.74
CA SER A 116 16.56 18.52 -14.16
C SER A 116 18.00 18.56 -14.67
N PRO A 117 18.55 17.39 -15.05
CA PRO A 117 19.92 17.31 -15.54
C PRO A 117 20.10 18.17 -16.80
N GLY A 118 20.92 19.21 -16.71
CA GLY A 118 21.22 20.10 -17.85
C GLY A 118 20.06 20.99 -18.32
N SER A 119 19.01 21.19 -17.51
CA SER A 119 17.89 22.09 -17.82
C SER A 119 17.44 22.86 -16.58
N GLU A 120 17.04 24.12 -16.77
CA GLU A 120 16.45 24.93 -15.69
C GLU A 120 14.93 24.72 -15.58
N TRP A 121 14.36 23.85 -16.41
CA TRP A 121 12.93 23.60 -16.50
C TRP A 121 12.60 22.15 -16.21
N VAL A 122 11.47 21.93 -15.53
CA VAL A 122 10.91 20.63 -15.18
C VAL A 122 9.53 20.52 -15.80
N GLU A 123 9.27 19.38 -16.46
CA GLU A 123 7.92 19.01 -16.85
C GLU A 123 7.25 18.32 -15.66
N ALA A 124 6.33 19.02 -15.01
CA ALA A 124 5.62 18.54 -13.83
C ALA A 124 4.11 18.42 -14.13
N PRO A 125 3.33 17.73 -13.27
CA PRO A 125 1.89 17.83 -13.28
C PRO A 125 1.47 19.31 -13.19
N GLY A 126 0.74 19.81 -14.20
CA GLY A 126 0.37 21.24 -14.30
C GLY A 126 1.22 22.07 -15.28
N GLY A 127 2.22 21.48 -15.93
CA GLY A 127 2.98 22.09 -17.03
C GLY A 127 4.45 22.33 -16.72
N LYS A 128 5.09 23.09 -17.61
CA LYS A 128 6.53 23.40 -17.53
C LYS A 128 6.78 24.46 -16.44
N LYS A 129 7.55 24.12 -15.41
CA LYS A 129 7.94 25.01 -14.30
C LYS A 129 9.45 25.19 -14.23
N HIS A 130 9.92 26.32 -13.71
CA HIS A 130 11.33 26.55 -13.44
C HIS A 130 11.78 25.68 -12.24
N VAL A 131 12.99 25.11 -12.30
CA VAL A 131 13.49 24.14 -11.31
C VAL A 131 13.51 24.70 -9.89
N MET A 132 13.83 25.99 -9.72
CA MET A 132 13.85 26.63 -8.39
C MET A 132 12.45 26.77 -7.78
N SER A 133 11.45 27.10 -8.62
CA SER A 133 10.06 27.19 -8.16
C SER A 133 9.51 25.80 -7.85
N TYR A 134 9.81 24.83 -8.69
CA TYR A 134 9.45 23.43 -8.47
C TYR A 134 10.03 22.89 -7.17
N LEU A 135 11.33 23.10 -6.93
CA LEU A 135 11.98 22.71 -5.67
C LEU A 135 11.39 23.43 -4.45
N GLY A 136 10.89 24.65 -4.60
CA GLY A 136 10.15 25.38 -3.57
C GLY A 136 8.87 24.66 -3.15
N ASP A 137 8.14 24.03 -4.09
CA ASP A 137 6.95 23.21 -3.79
C ASP A 137 7.30 22.00 -2.88
N PHE A 138 8.57 21.57 -2.87
CA PHE A 138 9.11 20.51 -2.01
C PHE A 138 9.92 21.06 -0.82
N LEU A 139 9.67 22.30 -0.43
CA LEU A 139 10.28 22.97 0.73
C LEU A 139 11.81 23.12 0.64
N PHE A 140 12.37 23.19 -0.57
CA PHE A 140 13.78 23.55 -0.76
C PHE A 140 13.94 25.05 -0.98
N PRO A 141 14.61 25.78 -0.08
CA PRO A 141 14.90 27.19 -0.32
C PRO A 141 15.93 27.33 -1.46
N PRO A 142 15.94 28.46 -2.21
CA PRO A 142 16.80 28.65 -3.38
C PRO A 142 18.29 28.43 -3.13
N ARG A 143 18.78 28.76 -1.93
CA ARG A 143 20.18 28.52 -1.54
C ARG A 143 20.51 27.03 -1.44
N ARG A 144 19.53 26.20 -1.09
CA ARG A 144 19.68 24.75 -0.94
C ARG A 144 19.62 24.01 -2.27
N ALA A 145 18.93 24.57 -3.27
CA ALA A 145 18.84 24.00 -4.61
C ALA A 145 20.20 23.82 -5.31
N ASN A 146 21.19 24.66 -4.96
CA ASN A 146 22.56 24.58 -5.49
C ASN A 146 23.52 23.76 -4.61
N ALA A 147 23.07 23.27 -3.46
CA ALA A 147 23.91 22.45 -2.58
C ALA A 147 24.05 21.03 -3.14
N ASN A 148 25.16 20.36 -2.81
CA ASN A 148 25.37 18.97 -3.16
C ASN A 148 24.42 18.06 -2.36
N VAL A 149 23.95 16.99 -2.98
CA VAL A 149 23.06 16.00 -2.34
C VAL A 149 23.71 15.36 -1.11
N ALA A 150 25.04 15.21 -1.11
CA ALA A 150 25.80 14.76 0.06
C ALA A 150 25.51 15.57 1.33
N MET A 151 25.25 16.88 1.21
CA MET A 151 25.06 17.80 2.35
C MET A 151 23.64 17.79 2.91
N LEU A 152 22.71 17.08 2.29
CA LEU A 152 21.32 17.01 2.72
C LEU A 152 21.14 16.09 3.93
N SER A 153 20.24 16.49 4.84
CA SER A 153 19.74 15.62 5.91
C SER A 153 18.91 14.45 5.35
N GLY A 154 18.61 13.44 6.17
CA GLY A 154 17.77 12.32 5.77
C GLY A 154 16.39 12.76 5.25
N GLY A 155 15.72 13.66 5.96
CA GLY A 155 14.43 14.24 5.55
C GLY A 155 14.53 15.06 4.27
N GLU A 156 15.58 15.88 4.12
CA GLU A 156 15.82 16.60 2.87
C GLU A 156 16.06 15.64 1.69
N ARG A 157 16.81 14.55 1.89
CA ARG A 157 16.98 13.53 0.83
C ARG A 157 15.66 12.89 0.43
N ASN A 158 14.77 12.62 1.39
CA ASN A 158 13.44 12.11 1.10
C ASN A 158 12.59 13.10 0.30
N ARG A 159 12.58 14.39 0.67
CA ARG A 159 11.90 15.42 -0.11
C ARG A 159 12.46 15.55 -1.52
N LEU A 160 13.78 15.42 -1.68
CA LEU A 160 14.42 15.40 -2.99
C LEU A 160 13.98 14.19 -3.83
N LEU A 161 13.83 13.02 -3.21
CA LEU A 161 13.32 11.82 -3.88
C LEU A 161 11.89 12.00 -4.36
N LEU A 162 11.03 12.59 -3.53
CA LEU A 162 9.66 12.94 -3.91
C LEU A 162 9.65 13.91 -5.09
N ALA A 163 10.44 14.99 -5.03
CA ALA A 163 10.60 15.93 -6.13
C ALA A 163 11.08 15.22 -7.42
N ARG A 164 12.03 14.29 -7.31
CA ARG A 164 12.54 13.55 -8.47
C ARG A 164 11.49 12.60 -9.06
N LEU A 165 10.65 12.01 -8.22
CA LEU A 165 9.60 11.09 -8.65
C LEU A 165 8.59 11.79 -9.56
N PHE A 166 8.13 12.99 -9.15
CA PHE A 166 7.11 13.74 -9.87
C PHE A 166 7.67 14.60 -11.02
N ALA A 167 8.98 14.80 -11.09
CA ALA A 167 9.65 15.48 -12.21
C ALA A 167 9.78 14.60 -13.47
N ARG A 168 9.59 13.28 -13.35
CA ARG A 168 9.69 12.35 -14.48
C ARG A 168 8.31 12.05 -15.08
N PRO A 169 8.19 11.88 -16.41
CA PRO A 169 6.93 11.52 -17.05
C PRO A 169 6.59 10.04 -16.81
N ALA A 170 6.22 9.71 -15.57
CA ALA A 170 5.65 8.42 -15.18
C ALA A 170 4.12 8.51 -15.23
N ASN A 171 3.48 7.47 -15.76
CA ASN A 171 2.01 7.39 -15.79
C ASN A 171 1.44 6.25 -14.93
N VAL A 172 2.33 5.43 -14.37
CA VAL A 172 2.03 4.47 -13.30
C VAL A 172 3.08 4.67 -12.21
N LEU A 173 2.62 4.96 -11.01
CA LEU A 173 3.45 5.13 -9.84
C LEU A 173 3.36 3.90 -8.95
N VAL A 174 4.50 3.33 -8.58
CA VAL A 174 4.60 2.15 -7.73
C VAL A 174 5.28 2.52 -6.43
N LEU A 175 4.56 2.34 -5.33
CA LEU A 175 5.00 2.67 -3.98
C LEU A 175 4.96 1.38 -3.16
N ASP A 176 6.11 0.83 -2.80
CA ASP A 176 6.21 -0.33 -1.92
C ASP A 176 6.71 0.14 -0.55
N GLU A 177 5.82 0.13 0.46
CA GLU A 177 6.09 0.61 1.82
C GLU A 177 6.71 2.03 1.88
N PRO A 178 6.10 3.05 1.24
CA PRO A 178 6.72 4.36 1.10
C PRO A 178 6.86 5.11 2.44
N THR A 179 6.10 4.74 3.47
CA THR A 179 5.99 5.45 4.75
C THR A 179 7.11 5.10 5.74
N ASN A 180 7.78 3.97 5.59
CA ASN A 180 8.71 3.42 6.60
C ASN A 180 9.91 4.32 6.92
N ASP A 181 10.39 5.08 5.95
CA ASP A 181 11.61 5.89 6.07
C ASP A 181 11.32 7.39 5.97
N LEU A 182 10.06 7.82 6.02
CA LEU A 182 9.67 9.23 5.90
C LEU A 182 9.46 9.87 7.27
N ASP A 183 9.93 11.11 7.42
CA ASP A 183 9.48 11.96 8.51
C ASP A 183 8.05 12.46 8.24
N ILE A 184 7.38 12.99 9.27
CA ILE A 184 5.98 13.42 9.20
C ILE A 184 5.79 14.47 8.10
N GLU A 185 6.70 15.45 7.98
CA GLU A 185 6.63 16.48 6.94
C GLU A 185 6.72 15.89 5.52
N SER A 186 7.63 14.93 5.29
CA SER A 186 7.76 14.27 3.99
C SER A 186 6.59 13.35 3.68
N LEU A 187 5.98 12.74 4.70
CA LEU A 187 4.78 11.92 4.56
C LEU A 187 3.59 12.77 4.10
N GLU A 188 3.34 13.91 4.78
CA GLU A 188 2.28 14.86 4.40
C GLU A 188 2.48 15.39 2.97
N LEU A 189 3.73 15.70 2.61
CA LEU A 189 4.08 16.13 1.26
C LEU A 189 3.83 15.02 0.22
N LEU A 190 4.17 13.77 0.53
CA LEU A 190 3.87 12.63 -0.32
C LEU A 190 2.36 12.45 -0.49
N GLU A 191 1.59 12.49 0.60
CA GLU A 191 0.12 12.40 0.54
C GLU A 191 -0.48 13.46 -0.37
N ALA A 192 -0.11 14.73 -0.19
CA ALA A 192 -0.59 15.83 -1.01
C ALA A 192 -0.21 15.64 -2.49
N ALA A 193 1.05 15.29 -2.77
CA ALA A 193 1.52 15.07 -4.13
C ALA A 193 0.82 13.87 -4.81
N LEU A 194 0.51 12.81 -4.06
CA LEU A 194 -0.25 11.68 -4.56
C LEU A 194 -1.71 12.04 -4.81
N GLN A 195 -2.34 12.86 -3.97
CA GLN A 195 -3.71 13.33 -4.20
C GLN A 195 -3.83 14.09 -5.53
N ASP A 196 -2.87 14.94 -5.85
CA ASP A 196 -2.85 15.71 -7.11
C ASP A 196 -2.40 14.89 -8.34
N TYR A 197 -1.82 13.71 -8.13
CA TYR A 197 -1.33 12.86 -9.23
C TYR A 197 -2.48 12.26 -10.04
N THR A 198 -2.53 12.58 -11.34
CA THR A 198 -3.60 12.12 -12.26
C THR A 198 -3.34 10.78 -12.92
N GLY A 199 -2.14 10.21 -12.71
CA GLY A 199 -1.79 8.88 -13.22
C GLY A 199 -2.35 7.75 -12.36
N THR A 200 -1.93 6.53 -12.67
CA THR A 200 -2.32 5.34 -11.91
C THR A 200 -1.37 5.13 -10.74
N ILE A 201 -1.89 4.77 -9.57
CA ILE A 201 -1.09 4.49 -8.37
C ILE A 201 -1.27 3.02 -7.99
N LEU A 202 -0.16 2.32 -7.79
CA LEU A 202 -0.10 0.99 -7.18
C LEU A 202 0.64 1.13 -5.86
N LEU A 203 -0.07 0.95 -4.75
CA LEU A 203 0.44 1.24 -3.41
C LEU A 203 0.40 -0.02 -2.55
N VAL A 204 1.53 -0.37 -1.95
CA VAL A 204 1.64 -1.31 -0.84
C VAL A 204 2.00 -0.49 0.40
N SER A 205 1.21 -0.59 1.45
CA SER A 205 1.49 0.07 2.73
C SER A 205 0.78 -0.67 3.86
N HIS A 206 1.39 -0.67 5.04
CA HIS A 206 0.69 -1.04 6.29
C HIS A 206 0.03 0.15 6.99
N ASP A 207 0.29 1.38 6.53
CA ASP A 207 -0.32 2.58 7.07
C ASP A 207 -1.78 2.72 6.58
N ARG A 208 -2.70 2.55 7.53
CA ARG A 208 -4.15 2.57 7.29
C ARG A 208 -4.65 3.94 6.88
N ALA A 209 -4.16 5.00 7.53
CA ALA A 209 -4.58 6.37 7.25
C ALA A 209 -4.10 6.79 5.86
N PHE A 210 -2.86 6.45 5.52
CA PHE A 210 -2.30 6.69 4.20
C PHE A 210 -3.08 5.96 3.09
N LEU A 211 -3.46 4.70 3.31
CA LEU A 211 -4.31 3.96 2.37
C LEU A 211 -5.69 4.64 2.21
N ASP A 212 -6.35 5.00 3.30
CA ASP A 212 -7.67 5.65 3.26
C ASP A 212 -7.65 7.00 2.53
N ASN A 213 -6.55 7.76 2.65
CA ASN A 213 -6.41 9.07 2.01
C ASN A 213 -6.04 8.99 0.52
N VAL A 214 -5.34 7.93 0.09
CA VAL A 214 -4.72 7.86 -1.24
C VAL A 214 -5.47 6.93 -2.18
N VAL A 215 -5.91 5.75 -1.72
CA VAL A 215 -6.43 4.70 -2.61
C VAL A 215 -7.93 4.79 -2.81
N THR A 216 -8.39 4.36 -3.98
CA THR A 216 -9.81 4.31 -4.33
C THR A 216 -10.38 2.91 -4.30
N GLN A 217 -9.50 1.92 -4.33
CA GLN A 217 -9.81 0.50 -4.34
C GLN A 217 -8.66 -0.27 -3.71
N THR A 218 -8.98 -1.42 -3.15
CA THR A 218 -8.06 -2.24 -2.38
C THR A 218 -8.11 -3.68 -2.86
N LEU A 219 -6.95 -4.32 -3.01
CA LEU A 219 -6.80 -5.73 -3.31
C LEU A 219 -6.16 -6.41 -2.10
N ALA A 220 -6.96 -7.19 -1.37
CA ALA A 220 -6.54 -7.83 -0.13
C ALA A 220 -6.21 -9.32 -0.33
N ALA A 221 -5.12 -9.76 0.27
CA ALA A 221 -4.76 -11.18 0.37
C ALA A 221 -5.58 -11.87 1.46
N GLU A 222 -6.44 -12.81 1.08
CA GLU A 222 -7.28 -13.59 2.01
C GLU A 222 -6.64 -14.92 2.44
N GLY A 223 -5.45 -15.23 1.91
CA GLY A 223 -4.73 -16.48 2.17
C GLY A 223 -4.76 -17.45 0.99
N ASP A 224 -3.85 -18.43 1.02
CA ASP A 224 -3.70 -19.49 0.01
C ASP A 224 -3.59 -19.02 -1.44
N GLY A 225 -3.09 -17.81 -1.65
CA GLY A 225 -2.95 -17.17 -2.97
C GLY A 225 -4.23 -16.51 -3.49
N THR A 226 -5.28 -16.42 -2.68
CA THR A 226 -6.54 -15.75 -3.04
C THR A 226 -6.44 -14.26 -2.78
N TRP A 227 -6.79 -13.47 -3.79
CA TRP A 227 -6.86 -12.01 -3.71
C TRP A 227 -8.28 -11.54 -4.02
N LYS A 228 -8.79 -10.60 -3.23
CA LYS A 228 -10.14 -10.03 -3.41
C LYS A 228 -10.10 -8.52 -3.50
N GLU A 229 -10.88 -8.00 -4.43
CA GLU A 229 -11.03 -6.57 -4.64
C GLU A 229 -12.15 -6.01 -3.75
N TYR A 230 -11.87 -4.85 -3.14
CA TYR A 230 -12.78 -4.09 -2.31
C TYR A 230 -12.81 -2.65 -2.81
N ALA A 231 -14.00 -2.07 -2.84
CA ALA A 231 -14.13 -0.63 -3.11
C ALA A 231 -13.74 0.17 -1.87
N GLY A 232 -12.92 1.20 -2.05
CA GLY A 232 -12.47 2.07 -0.97
C GLY A 232 -11.12 1.71 -0.36
N GLY A 233 -10.83 2.38 0.76
CA GLY A 233 -9.57 2.27 1.49
C GLY A 233 -9.50 1.09 2.45
N TYR A 234 -8.56 1.16 3.40
CA TYR A 234 -8.40 0.17 4.47
C TYR A 234 -9.66 0.08 5.35
N SER A 235 -10.24 1.22 5.73
CA SER A 235 -11.43 1.26 6.58
C SER A 235 -12.65 0.61 5.92
N ASP A 236 -12.83 0.85 4.62
CA ASP A 236 -13.91 0.25 3.82
C ASP A 236 -13.72 -1.26 3.67
N TYR A 237 -12.48 -1.69 3.44
CA TYR A 237 -12.10 -3.11 3.42
C TYR A 237 -12.44 -3.79 4.75
N MET A 238 -12.07 -3.21 5.90
CA MET A 238 -12.35 -3.78 7.21
C MET A 238 -13.85 -3.90 7.50
N GLN A 239 -14.64 -2.90 7.10
CA GLN A 239 -16.10 -2.94 7.23
C GLN A 239 -16.70 -4.05 6.38
N GLN A 240 -16.29 -4.16 5.10
CA GLN A 240 -16.78 -5.20 4.19
C GLN A 240 -16.35 -6.61 4.63
N ARG A 241 -15.15 -6.75 5.22
CA ARG A 241 -14.65 -8.01 5.75
C ARG A 241 -15.34 -8.43 7.04
N GLY A 242 -15.56 -7.49 7.97
CA GLY A 242 -16.15 -7.74 9.29
C GLY A 242 -17.68 -7.90 9.30
N SER A 243 -18.38 -7.38 8.30
CA SER A 243 -19.84 -7.37 8.28
C SER A 243 -20.47 -8.57 7.56
N GLY A 244 -19.68 -9.48 6.96
CA GLY A 244 -20.26 -10.58 6.17
C GLY A 244 -21.23 -10.10 5.10
N VAL A 245 -21.12 -8.83 4.68
CA VAL A 245 -21.96 -8.28 3.63
C VAL A 245 -21.46 -8.92 2.35
N VAL A 246 -22.27 -9.85 1.87
CA VAL A 246 -22.23 -10.41 0.55
C VAL A 246 -22.01 -9.26 -0.42
N ALA A 247 -20.79 -9.12 -0.92
CA ALA A 247 -20.59 -8.54 -2.23
C ALA A 247 -21.37 -9.45 -3.19
N ASP A 248 -22.43 -8.90 -3.76
CA ASP A 248 -23.34 -9.59 -4.67
C ASP A 248 -22.51 -10.34 -5.74
N PRO A 249 -22.61 -11.68 -5.82
CA PRO A 249 -21.69 -12.49 -6.59
C PRO A 249 -22.09 -12.48 -8.07
N LEU A 250 -21.17 -12.05 -8.94
CA LEU A 250 -21.19 -12.52 -10.33
C LEU A 250 -20.56 -13.90 -10.40
N THR A 251 -21.29 -14.91 -9.92
CA THR A 251 -21.02 -16.32 -10.25
C THR A 251 -21.60 -16.65 -11.61
N ARG A 252 -20.75 -17.11 -12.53
CA ARG A 252 -20.97 -18.22 -13.47
C ARG A 252 -19.62 -18.53 -14.11
N GLY A 253 -18.98 -19.68 -13.93
CA GLY A 253 -19.29 -20.83 -13.10
C GLY A 253 -18.41 -21.99 -13.54
N SER A 254 -17.96 -22.80 -12.59
CA SER A 254 -17.80 -24.25 -12.75
C SER A 254 -17.69 -24.86 -11.36
N ARG A 255 -18.62 -25.77 -11.07
CA ARG A 255 -18.61 -26.61 -9.87
C ARG A 255 -17.34 -27.46 -9.83
N ALA A 256 -16.74 -27.55 -8.64
CA ALA A 256 -16.26 -28.82 -8.06
C ALA A 256 -16.35 -28.70 -6.53
N GLU A 257 -16.73 -29.80 -5.89
CA GLU A 257 -17.13 -29.94 -4.49
C GLU A 257 -15.96 -30.13 -3.50
N GLY A 258 -16.24 -29.90 -2.21
CA GLY A 258 -15.43 -30.31 -1.03
C GLY A 258 -14.49 -29.19 -0.53
N GLU A 259 -14.46 -28.76 0.73
CA GLU A 259 -14.65 -29.46 2.00
C GLU A 259 -15.17 -28.52 3.11
N ARG A 260 -15.88 -29.08 4.09
CA ARG A 260 -16.40 -28.38 5.27
C ARG A 260 -15.28 -28.13 6.28
N GLY A 261 -14.95 -26.87 6.55
CA GLY A 261 -14.07 -26.46 7.66
C GLY A 261 -14.84 -26.34 8.98
N VAL A 262 -14.51 -27.21 9.93
CA VAL A 262 -15.07 -27.29 11.28
C VAL A 262 -14.69 -26.05 12.11
N SER A 263 -15.68 -25.36 12.69
CA SER A 263 -15.47 -24.29 13.68
C SER A 263 -14.88 -24.85 14.98
N ARG A 264 -13.61 -24.55 15.28
CA ARG A 264 -12.97 -24.96 16.54
C ARG A 264 -13.18 -23.89 17.62
N LYS A 265 -13.84 -24.26 18.73
CA LYS A 265 -14.03 -23.40 19.91
C LYS A 265 -12.69 -23.05 20.57
N LEU A 266 -12.60 -21.84 21.15
CA LEU A 266 -11.46 -21.41 21.98
C LEU A 266 -11.27 -22.32 23.20
N THR A 267 -10.02 -22.63 23.54
CA THR A 267 -9.66 -23.35 24.76
C THR A 267 -9.54 -22.39 25.96
N TYR A 268 -9.69 -22.90 27.20
CA TYR A 268 -9.60 -22.10 28.43
C TYR A 268 -8.31 -21.26 28.54
N LYS A 269 -7.18 -21.79 28.03
CA LYS A 269 -5.91 -21.05 27.97
C LYS A 269 -5.96 -19.88 27.00
N GLU A 270 -6.58 -20.07 25.83
CA GLU A 270 -6.73 -19.05 24.79
C GLU A 270 -7.71 -17.95 25.19
N THR A 271 -8.77 -18.26 25.95
CA THR A 271 -9.69 -17.25 26.48
C THR A 271 -9.00 -16.33 27.48
N ARG A 272 -8.22 -16.89 28.41
CA ARG A 272 -7.45 -16.11 29.39
C ARG A 272 -6.35 -15.27 28.73
N GLU A 273 -5.74 -15.78 27.66
CA GLU A 273 -4.76 -15.06 26.85
C GLU A 273 -5.42 -13.88 26.11
N LEU A 274 -6.60 -14.08 25.50
CA LEU A 274 -7.37 -13.02 24.85
C LEU A 274 -7.72 -11.87 25.81
N GLU A 275 -8.01 -12.19 27.07
CA GLU A 275 -8.30 -11.21 28.12
C GLU A 275 -7.06 -10.43 28.60
N SER A 276 -5.85 -11.01 28.51
CA SER A 276 -4.61 -10.36 28.98
C SER A 276 -3.93 -9.51 27.91
N LEU A 277 -4.05 -9.91 26.63
CA LEU A 277 -3.37 -9.26 25.50
C LEU A 277 -3.63 -7.75 25.39
N PRO A 278 -4.86 -7.21 25.54
CA PRO A 278 -5.09 -5.77 25.47
C PRO A 278 -4.28 -4.97 26.50
N ARG A 279 -4.15 -5.48 27.74
CA ARG A 279 -3.36 -4.82 28.79
C ARG A 279 -1.86 -4.86 28.50
N GLU A 280 -1.39 -5.97 27.93
CA GLU A 280 0.02 -6.12 27.54
C GLU A 280 0.38 -5.20 26.36
N ILE A 281 -0.54 -5.03 25.40
CA ILE A 281 -0.40 -4.08 24.29
C ILE A 281 -0.37 -2.65 24.82
N GLU A 282 -1.33 -2.26 25.67
CA GLU A 282 -1.39 -0.92 26.25
C GLU A 282 -0.11 -0.57 27.05
N ALA A 283 0.44 -1.54 27.79
CA ALA A 283 1.69 -1.35 28.52
C ALA A 283 2.89 -1.12 27.58
N LEU A 284 2.99 -1.88 26.49
CA LEU A 284 4.04 -1.71 25.49
C LEU A 284 3.89 -0.38 24.72
N GLU A 285 2.67 0.05 24.41
CA GLU A 285 2.40 1.36 23.78
C GLU A 285 2.74 2.52 24.73
N ALA A 286 2.48 2.38 26.03
CA ALA A 286 2.89 3.36 27.03
C ALA A 286 4.42 3.46 27.13
N GLU A 287 5.11 2.32 27.13
CA GLU A 287 6.56 2.26 27.13
C GLU A 287 7.16 2.87 25.85
N GLN A 288 6.59 2.55 24.69
CA GLN A 288 7.01 3.10 23.39
C GLN A 288 6.88 4.63 23.37
N ARG A 289 5.75 5.17 23.84
CA ARG A 289 5.53 6.62 23.93
C ARG A 289 6.53 7.28 24.87
N ALA A 290 6.81 6.70 26.03
CA ALA A 290 7.79 7.23 26.98
C ALA A 290 9.21 7.19 26.41
N LEU A 291 9.57 6.10 25.71
CA LEU A 291 10.87 5.96 25.04
C LEU A 291 11.04 7.01 23.96
N TYR A 292 10.08 7.16 23.04
CA TYR A 292 10.15 8.17 21.99
C TYR A 292 10.15 9.60 22.53
N ALA A 293 9.36 9.89 23.56
CA ALA A 293 9.40 11.20 24.22
C ALA A 293 10.81 11.53 24.74
N ARG A 294 11.54 10.56 25.29
CA ARG A 294 12.94 10.73 25.69
C ARG A 294 13.87 10.91 24.50
N MET A 295 13.67 10.15 23.42
CA MET A 295 14.47 10.26 22.20
C MET A 295 14.33 11.62 21.48
N HIS A 296 13.19 12.29 21.66
CA HIS A 296 12.93 13.63 21.12
C HIS A 296 13.36 14.78 22.04
N ALA A 297 13.85 14.49 23.25
CA ALA A 297 14.35 15.52 24.15
C ALA A 297 15.64 16.17 23.59
N PRO A 298 15.82 17.51 23.67
CA PRO A 298 17.01 18.20 23.17
C PRO A 298 18.35 17.65 23.72
N GLU A 299 18.32 17.13 24.95
CA GLU A 299 19.48 16.58 25.66
C GLU A 299 19.79 15.13 25.27
N TYR A 300 18.90 14.46 24.53
CA TYR A 300 19.03 13.04 24.16
C TYR A 300 20.33 12.77 23.39
N TYR A 301 20.67 13.63 22.42
CA TYR A 301 21.88 13.48 21.60
C TYR A 301 23.19 13.71 22.37
N ARG A 302 23.13 14.13 23.65
CA ARG A 302 24.30 14.29 24.53
C ARG A 302 24.55 13.04 25.39
N GLN A 303 23.71 12.02 25.29
CA GLN A 303 23.87 10.78 26.03
C GLN A 303 25.03 9.92 25.49
N PRO A 304 25.61 9.03 26.33
CA PRO A 304 26.66 8.13 25.88
C PRO A 304 26.17 7.20 24.75
N PRO A 305 27.04 6.84 23.78
CA PRO A 305 26.66 6.01 22.62
C PRO A 305 26.02 4.66 22.98
N GLU A 306 26.34 4.11 24.14
CA GLU A 306 25.74 2.87 24.66
C GLU A 306 24.26 3.04 25.01
N ALA A 307 23.89 4.17 25.62
CA ALA A 307 22.50 4.48 25.96
C ALA A 307 21.66 4.68 24.68
N LEU A 308 22.19 5.40 23.68
CA LEU A 308 21.53 5.60 22.39
C LEU A 308 21.28 4.29 21.64
N ARG A 309 22.24 3.35 21.70
CA ARG A 309 22.10 2.01 21.12
C ARG A 309 21.08 1.17 21.88
N ALA A 310 21.08 1.24 23.22
CA ALA A 310 20.12 0.52 24.05
C ALA A 310 18.68 1.00 23.81
N ASP A 311 18.47 2.31 23.73
CA ASP A 311 17.15 2.89 23.46
C ASP A 311 16.66 2.52 22.04
N LYS A 312 17.55 2.56 21.03
CA LYS A 312 17.21 2.09 19.68
C LYS A 312 16.86 0.60 19.65
N ALA A 313 17.63 -0.24 20.34
CA ALA A 313 17.36 -1.67 20.42
C ALA A 313 16.04 -1.95 21.16
N ARG A 314 15.73 -1.19 22.22
CA ARG A 314 14.48 -1.32 22.95
C ARG A 314 13.28 -0.89 22.11
N ALA A 315 13.40 0.17 21.31
CA ALA A 315 12.34 0.61 20.40
C ALA A 315 11.99 -0.48 19.38
N GLN A 316 13.00 -1.08 18.75
CA GLN A 316 12.83 -2.19 17.79
C GLN A 316 12.19 -3.42 18.45
N GLU A 317 12.59 -3.72 19.69
CA GLU A 317 12.04 -4.84 20.43
C GLU A 317 10.57 -4.62 20.83
N ILE A 318 10.20 -3.40 21.26
CA ILE A 318 8.81 -3.07 21.58
C ILE A 318 7.94 -3.17 20.32
N GLU A 319 8.42 -2.69 19.18
CA GLU A 319 7.73 -2.79 17.90
C GLU A 319 7.47 -4.25 17.49
N ARG A 320 8.49 -5.12 17.61
CA ARG A 320 8.36 -6.56 17.38
C ARG A 320 7.32 -7.20 18.31
N LEU A 321 7.38 -6.89 19.60
CA LEU A 321 6.46 -7.46 20.61
C LEU A 321 5.01 -6.98 20.41
N LEU A 322 4.81 -5.72 20.04
CA LEU A 322 3.49 -5.19 19.71
C LEU A 322 2.89 -5.91 18.50
N MET A 323 3.68 -6.10 17.45
CA MET A 323 3.27 -6.83 16.26
C MET A 323 2.83 -8.26 16.60
N GLU A 324 3.65 -9.01 17.34
CA GLU A 324 3.36 -10.39 17.76
C GLU A 324 2.06 -10.48 18.59
N LYS A 325 1.87 -9.54 19.54
CA LYS A 325 0.69 -9.54 20.41
C LYS A 325 -0.59 -9.14 19.68
N LEU A 326 -0.51 -8.19 18.75
CA LEU A 326 -1.65 -7.79 17.92
C LEU A 326 -2.07 -8.89 16.96
N GLU A 327 -1.11 -9.57 16.33
CA GLU A 327 -1.38 -10.74 15.49
C GLU A 327 -2.03 -11.87 16.31
N ARG A 328 -1.52 -12.12 17.52
CA ARG A 328 -2.12 -13.13 18.42
C ARG A 328 -3.52 -12.75 18.86
N TRP A 329 -3.74 -11.49 19.21
CA TRP A 329 -5.05 -10.97 19.64
C TRP A 329 -6.08 -11.10 18.53
N THR A 330 -5.74 -10.67 17.30
CA THR A 330 -6.61 -10.78 16.12
C THR A 330 -6.94 -12.24 15.76
N ALA A 331 -5.96 -13.15 15.84
CA ALA A 331 -6.18 -14.58 15.60
C ALA A 331 -7.12 -15.20 16.63
N LEU A 332 -7.01 -14.81 17.91
CA LEU A 332 -7.88 -15.28 18.98
C LEU A 332 -9.29 -14.68 18.88
N GLU A 333 -9.43 -13.41 18.52
CA GLU A 333 -10.74 -12.78 18.25
C GLU A 333 -11.45 -13.42 17.05
N ALA A 334 -10.75 -13.68 15.95
CA ALA A 334 -11.32 -14.36 14.79
C ALA A 334 -11.83 -15.77 15.15
N LYS A 335 -11.09 -16.47 16.03
CA LYS A 335 -11.50 -17.78 16.56
C LYS A 335 -12.67 -17.67 17.56
N ALA A 336 -12.77 -16.57 18.33
CA ALA A 336 -13.90 -16.28 19.22
C ALA A 336 -15.19 -15.95 18.46
N GLY A 337 -15.09 -15.11 17.42
CA GLY A 337 -16.21 -14.66 16.60
C GLY A 337 -16.83 -15.78 15.77
N ALA A 338 -16.04 -16.77 15.36
CA ALA A 338 -16.54 -17.98 14.69
C ALA A 338 -17.42 -18.87 15.59
N THR A 339 -17.35 -18.70 16.92
CA THR A 339 -18.13 -19.47 17.89
C THR A 339 -19.44 -18.82 18.35
N SER A 340 -19.57 -17.49 18.26
CA SER A 340 -20.77 -16.77 18.72
C SER A 340 -21.88 -16.69 17.67
N GLY A 341 -21.59 -17.02 16.40
CA GLY A 341 -22.55 -16.99 15.29
C GLY A 341 -23.48 -18.22 15.18
N SER A 342 -23.43 -19.20 16.10
CA SER A 342 -24.19 -20.46 15.96
C SER A 342 -25.25 -20.72 17.05
N SER A 343 -25.65 -19.72 17.85
CA SER A 343 -26.60 -19.94 18.95
C SER A 343 -27.65 -18.83 19.10
N SER A 344 -28.30 -18.44 18.00
CA SER A 344 -29.59 -17.73 18.10
C SER A 344 -30.47 -18.00 16.88
N SER A 345 -31.06 -19.18 16.83
CA SER A 345 -32.28 -19.44 16.07
C SER A 345 -32.94 -20.72 16.57
N ALA A 346 -33.99 -20.60 17.37
CA ALA A 346 -35.20 -21.44 17.39
C ALA A 346 -35.92 -21.32 18.75
N PRO A 347 -37.24 -21.54 18.77
CA PRO A 347 -38.29 -20.93 17.94
C PRO A 347 -39.13 -19.92 18.73
#